data_AF-A0A660KQM9-F1
#
_entry.id   AF-A0A660KQM9-F1
#
_cell.length_a   1.000
_cell.length_b   1.000
_cell.length_c   1.000
_cell.angle_alpha   90.00
_cell.angle_beta   90.00
_cell.angle_gamma   90.00
#
_symmetry.space_group_name_H-M   'P 1'
#
loop_
_entity.id
_entity.type
_entity.pdbx_description
1 polymer ?
#
loop_
_entity_poly.entity_id
_entity_poly.type
_entity_poly.pdbx_seq_one_letter_code
_entity_poly.pdbx_strand_id
1 'polypeptide(L)'
;MTAEEKILFNLRKAQKKEERLVEALKKTEPKETSETTHDPEILTPEEHFFFLKMGLKCKNYVPIGRRGIYQGVILNMHLHWKKHQTLQVVVKTFSPEEVKEIAAELARLTGGIVIDIHEENTIIMYRGKNYSQPPTEIMSPRVTLSRKKALDKSKYRDGLRAVRKYIPKLEQDLELLQEQAKNMAENKTDAGKENEGTEIGSIDSGSCSNLQLKNSDKLKEILDGNEQCSEDDSLMDTGLASDSEDLSDIFETESDTETLDQVQRPLYLDEFEKFPVEIDKEPEDFEDHLRQISIDSKKEKELEKNSDLPNFDEVDQIFLRAASLLKKKRR
;
A
#
# COMPACT_ATOMS: atom_id res chain seq x y z
N MET A 1 16.67 -27.58 -22.89
CA MET A 1 15.31 -27.24 -22.46
C MET A 1 14.44 -27.08 -23.68
N THR A 2 13.39 -27.89 -23.81
CA THR A 2 12.36 -27.72 -24.86
C THR A 2 11.58 -26.41 -24.63
N ALA A 3 10.86 -25.92 -25.65
CA ALA A 3 10.07 -24.69 -25.51
C ALA A 3 9.01 -24.82 -24.41
N GLU A 4 8.35 -25.98 -24.32
CA GLU A 4 7.36 -26.30 -23.28
C GLU A 4 7.96 -26.27 -21.87
N GLU A 5 9.16 -26.85 -21.68
CA GLU A 5 9.84 -26.84 -20.38
C GLU A 5 10.16 -25.41 -19.91
N LYS A 6 10.49 -24.50 -20.83
CA LYS A 6 10.73 -23.08 -20.50
C LYS A 6 9.46 -22.39 -20.03
N ILE A 7 8.32 -22.62 -20.69
CA ILE A 7 7.02 -22.05 -20.29
C ILE A 7 6.61 -22.59 -18.93
N LEU A 8 6.71 -23.90 -18.70
CA LEU A 8 6.42 -24.54 -17.42
C LEU A 8 7.31 -24.00 -16.28
N PHE A 9 8.58 -23.74 -16.56
CA PHE A 9 9.49 -23.12 -15.59
C PHE A 9 9.06 -21.68 -15.25
N ASN A 10 8.73 -20.88 -16.27
CA ASN A 10 8.27 -19.51 -16.09
C ASN A 10 6.92 -19.45 -15.35
N LEU A 11 6.02 -20.38 -15.61
CA LEU A 11 4.73 -20.50 -14.95
C LEU A 11 4.90 -20.82 -13.47
N ARG A 12 5.72 -21.82 -13.12
CA ARG A 12 6.09 -22.11 -11.72
C ARG A 12 6.74 -20.91 -11.02
N LYS A 13 7.61 -20.18 -11.73
CA LYS A 13 8.25 -18.95 -11.22
C LYS A 13 7.24 -17.84 -10.97
N ALA A 14 6.26 -17.67 -11.87
CA ALA A 14 5.18 -16.69 -11.76
C ALA A 14 4.25 -17.00 -10.59
N GLN A 15 3.81 -18.26 -10.44
CA GLN A 15 2.99 -18.71 -9.31
C GLN A 15 3.68 -18.49 -7.96
N LYS A 16 4.96 -18.87 -7.85
CA LYS A 16 5.76 -18.61 -6.65
C LYS A 16 5.90 -17.10 -6.34
N LYS A 17 5.94 -16.25 -7.37
CA LYS A 17 5.96 -14.80 -7.20
C LYS A 17 4.60 -14.28 -6.73
N GLU A 18 3.49 -14.80 -7.25
CA GLU A 18 2.14 -14.48 -6.79
C GLU A 18 1.98 -14.79 -5.30
N GLU A 19 2.35 -16.01 -4.87
CA GLU A 19 2.26 -16.44 -3.47
C GLU A 19 3.04 -15.50 -2.54
N ARG A 20 4.27 -15.14 -2.92
CA ARG A 20 5.11 -14.20 -2.16
C ARG A 20 4.47 -12.82 -2.03
N LEU A 21 3.85 -12.31 -3.09
CA LEU A 21 3.19 -11.00 -3.08
C LEU A 21 1.93 -11.02 -2.22
N VAL A 22 1.14 -12.09 -2.30
CA VAL A 22 -0.04 -12.29 -1.45
C VAL A 22 0.36 -12.40 0.03
N GLU A 23 1.43 -13.13 0.34
CA GLU A 23 1.96 -13.23 1.70
C GLU A 23 2.46 -11.88 2.22
N ALA A 24 3.16 -11.11 1.39
CA ALA A 24 3.60 -9.76 1.74
C ALA A 24 2.43 -8.83 2.02
N LEU A 25 1.36 -8.88 1.21
CA LEU A 25 0.14 -8.10 1.44
C LEU A 25 -0.51 -8.45 2.79
N LYS A 26 -0.67 -9.75 3.08
CA LYS A 26 -1.21 -10.22 4.37
C LYS A 26 -0.39 -9.76 5.57
N LYS A 27 0.94 -9.66 5.44
CA LYS A 27 1.84 -9.14 6.49
C LYS A 27 1.74 -7.62 6.66
N THR A 28 1.50 -6.90 5.57
CA THR A 28 1.36 -5.44 5.62
C THR A 28 0.03 -4.99 6.18
N GLU A 29 -1.04 -5.77 6.00
CA GLU A 29 -2.36 -5.41 6.48
C GLU A 29 -2.46 -5.51 8.00
N PRO A 30 -2.98 -4.46 8.66
CA PRO A 30 -3.13 -4.44 10.11
C PRO A 30 -4.14 -5.52 10.52
N LYS A 31 -3.75 -6.38 11.46
CA LYS A 31 -4.48 -7.60 11.86
C LYS A 31 -5.76 -7.34 12.66
N GLU A 32 -6.21 -6.11 12.78
CA GLU A 32 -7.30 -5.73 13.68
C GLU A 32 -8.56 -5.33 12.89
N THR A 33 -9.51 -6.25 12.92
CA THR A 33 -10.94 -5.99 12.76
C THR A 33 -11.44 -5.33 14.05
N SER A 34 -10.96 -4.12 14.37
CA SER A 34 -11.63 -3.33 15.40
C SER A 34 -13.03 -3.01 14.87
N GLU A 35 -14.04 -3.52 15.56
CA GLU A 35 -15.44 -3.24 15.27
C GLU A 35 -15.64 -1.71 15.20
N THR A 36 -16.45 -1.27 14.24
CA THR A 36 -16.79 0.14 14.08
C THR A 36 -17.46 0.63 15.37
N THR A 37 -16.74 1.40 16.17
CA THR A 37 -17.26 1.97 17.42
C THR A 37 -18.33 3.06 17.17
N HIS A 38 -18.60 3.41 15.90
CA HIS A 38 -19.54 4.47 15.56
C HIS A 38 -20.97 3.93 15.44
N ASP A 39 -21.89 4.56 16.16
CA ASP A 39 -23.33 4.33 16.01
C ASP A 39 -23.74 4.54 14.54
N PRO A 40 -24.50 3.63 13.92
CA PRO A 40 -25.09 3.87 12.61
C PRO A 40 -26.15 4.96 12.75
N GLU A 41 -25.74 6.23 12.62
CA GLU A 41 -26.68 7.34 12.51
C GLU A 41 -27.53 7.12 11.26
N ILE A 42 -28.81 6.78 11.44
CA ILE A 42 -29.75 6.64 10.34
C ILE A 42 -30.06 8.04 9.81
N LEU A 43 -29.51 8.35 8.64
CA LEU A 43 -29.74 9.62 7.96
C LEU A 43 -31.13 9.60 7.30
N THR A 44 -31.94 10.61 7.55
CA THR A 44 -33.22 10.74 6.83
C THR A 44 -32.97 11.05 5.34
N PRO A 45 -33.89 10.69 4.43
CA PRO A 45 -33.71 10.97 3.00
C PRO A 45 -33.51 12.46 2.69
N GLU A 46 -34.17 13.33 3.44
CA GLU A 46 -34.05 14.79 3.32
C GLU A 46 -32.65 15.28 3.71
N GLU A 47 -32.13 14.77 4.83
CA GLU A 47 -30.77 15.06 5.28
C GLU A 47 -29.74 14.51 4.30
N HIS A 48 -29.94 13.29 3.79
CA HIS A 48 -29.07 12.69 2.77
C HIS A 48 -28.95 13.57 1.54
N PHE A 49 -30.09 14.03 0.99
CA PHE A 49 -30.09 14.93 -0.16
C PHE A 49 -29.45 16.28 0.15
N PHE A 50 -29.68 16.83 1.36
CA PHE A 50 -29.05 18.07 1.81
C PHE A 50 -27.51 17.95 1.85
N PHE A 51 -26.99 16.90 2.48
CA PHE A 51 -25.56 16.65 2.59
C PHE A 51 -24.93 16.30 1.25
N LEU A 52 -25.64 15.59 0.37
CA LEU A 52 -25.19 15.33 -0.99
C LEU A 52 -25.00 16.63 -1.77
N LYS A 53 -26.01 17.51 -1.77
CA LYS A 53 -25.95 18.80 -2.46
C LYS A 53 -24.87 19.72 -1.86
N MET A 54 -24.71 19.71 -0.54
CA MET A 54 -23.67 20.48 0.13
C MET A 54 -22.28 19.93 -0.17
N GLY A 55 -22.12 18.60 -0.15
CA GLY A 55 -20.88 17.89 -0.46
C GLY A 55 -20.44 18.08 -1.91
N LEU A 56 -21.36 18.06 -2.88
CA LEU A 56 -21.03 18.33 -4.29
C LEU A 56 -20.54 19.77 -4.51
N LYS A 57 -21.10 20.74 -3.77
CA LYS A 57 -20.71 22.15 -3.87
C LYS A 57 -19.47 22.52 -3.06
N CYS A 58 -19.00 21.64 -2.18
CA CYS A 58 -17.92 21.96 -1.27
C CYS A 58 -16.56 21.95 -1.98
N LYS A 59 -15.67 22.87 -1.60
CA LYS A 59 -14.32 23.00 -2.19
C LYS A 59 -13.24 22.29 -1.39
N ASN A 60 -13.59 21.75 -0.22
CA ASN A 60 -12.67 20.98 0.60
C ASN A 60 -12.60 19.55 0.08
N TYR A 61 -11.40 19.15 -0.33
CA TYR A 61 -11.14 17.82 -0.85
C TYR A 61 -9.87 17.23 -0.25
N VAL A 62 -9.85 15.90 -0.09
CA VAL A 62 -8.67 15.13 0.28
C VAL A 62 -8.27 14.25 -0.91
N PRO A 63 -7.09 14.47 -1.52
CA PRO A 63 -6.63 13.64 -2.62
C PRO A 63 -6.04 12.32 -2.10
N ILE A 64 -6.49 11.20 -2.67
CA ILE A 64 -5.90 9.88 -2.49
C ILE A 64 -5.21 9.50 -3.79
N GLY A 65 -3.89 9.34 -3.74
CA GLY A 65 -3.07 8.88 -4.86
C GLY A 65 -2.67 7.42 -4.72
N ARG A 66 -1.61 7.02 -5.45
CA ARG A 66 -1.08 5.65 -5.51
C ARG A 66 -0.98 4.91 -4.17
N ARG A 67 -0.61 5.61 -3.09
CA ARG A 67 -0.43 5.00 -1.75
C ARG A 67 -1.73 4.52 -1.11
N GLY A 68 -2.89 4.96 -1.61
CA GLY A 68 -4.18 4.65 -0.99
C GLY A 68 -4.35 5.31 0.37
N ILE A 69 -5.08 4.65 1.27
CA ILE A 69 -5.38 5.12 2.61
C ILE A 69 -4.18 4.89 3.52
N TYR A 70 -3.74 5.95 4.20
CA TYR A 70 -2.74 5.89 5.25
C TYR A 70 -3.06 6.92 6.33
N GLN A 71 -2.34 6.84 7.45
CA GLN A 71 -2.46 7.71 8.61
C GLN A 71 -2.69 9.21 8.28
N GLY A 72 -1.90 9.77 7.35
CA GLY A 72 -2.00 11.18 7.00
C GLY A 72 -3.27 11.56 6.22
N VAL A 73 -3.88 10.62 5.48
CA VAL A 73 -5.17 10.85 4.79
C VAL A 73 -6.27 11.05 5.83
N ILE A 74 -6.32 10.15 6.81
CA ILE A 74 -7.33 10.17 7.87
C ILE A 74 -7.18 11.41 8.75
N LEU A 75 -5.93 11.75 9.10
CA LEU A 75 -5.64 13.01 9.80
C LEU A 75 -6.16 14.23 9.02
N ASN A 76 -5.93 14.27 7.72
CA ASN A 76 -6.37 15.37 6.88
C ASN A 76 -7.91 15.46 6.81
N MET A 77 -8.60 14.31 6.75
CA MET A 77 -10.06 14.26 6.82
C MET A 77 -10.59 14.85 8.12
N HIS A 78 -10.05 14.42 9.27
CA HIS A 78 -10.44 14.95 10.58
C HIS A 78 -10.16 16.46 10.72
N LEU A 79 -9.09 16.96 10.09
CA LEU A 79 -8.76 18.37 10.08
C LEU A 79 -9.79 19.19 9.28
N HIS A 80 -10.23 18.72 8.12
CA HIS A 80 -11.32 19.35 7.37
C HIS A 80 -12.63 19.32 8.14
N TRP A 81 -12.92 18.19 8.78
CA TRP A 81 -14.11 18.00 9.57
C TRP A 81 -14.22 18.90 10.79
N LYS A 82 -13.10 19.47 11.27
CA LYS A 82 -13.12 20.50 12.32
C LYS A 82 -13.94 21.73 11.94
N LYS A 83 -13.95 22.11 10.65
CA LYS A 83 -14.61 23.33 10.15
C LYS A 83 -15.80 23.04 9.22
N HIS A 84 -15.80 21.87 8.57
CA HIS A 84 -16.77 21.50 7.56
C HIS A 84 -17.49 20.21 7.94
N GLN A 85 -18.77 20.11 7.62
CA GLN A 85 -19.55 18.91 7.91
C GLN A 85 -19.35 17.80 6.86
N THR A 86 -19.21 18.20 5.59
CA THR A 86 -18.98 17.30 4.45
C THR A 86 -17.57 17.46 3.93
N LEU A 87 -17.06 16.43 3.24
CA LEU A 87 -15.75 16.41 2.60
C LEU A 87 -15.81 15.60 1.30
N GLN A 88 -15.12 16.06 0.26
CA GLN A 88 -14.86 15.27 -0.94
C GLN A 88 -13.54 14.51 -0.81
N VAL A 89 -13.51 13.25 -1.18
CA VAL A 89 -12.29 12.45 -1.26
C VAL A 89 -12.09 12.05 -2.71
N VAL A 90 -11.06 12.61 -3.34
CA VAL A 90 -10.78 12.39 -4.77
C VAL A 90 -9.75 11.30 -4.88
N VAL A 91 -10.17 10.13 -5.36
CA VAL A 91 -9.33 8.95 -5.55
C VAL A 91 -8.79 8.93 -6.97
N LYS A 92 -7.47 8.85 -7.12
CA LYS A 92 -6.78 8.70 -8.40
C LYS A 92 -6.16 7.31 -8.47
N THR A 93 -6.12 6.70 -9.65
CA THR A 93 -5.41 5.43 -9.97
C THR A 93 -6.07 4.10 -9.57
N PHE A 94 -7.25 4.14 -8.93
CA PHE A 94 -7.98 2.94 -8.51
C PHE A 94 -9.15 2.65 -9.47
N SER A 95 -9.59 1.39 -9.55
CA SER A 95 -10.80 1.02 -10.29
C SER A 95 -12.06 1.43 -9.51
N PRO A 96 -13.23 1.58 -10.16
CA PRO A 96 -14.48 1.94 -9.46
C PRO A 96 -14.87 0.93 -8.36
N GLU A 97 -14.52 -0.34 -8.52
CA GLU A 97 -14.71 -1.37 -7.49
C GLU A 97 -13.79 -1.14 -6.28
N GLU A 98 -12.51 -0.87 -6.54
CA GLU A 98 -11.53 -0.52 -5.49
C GLU A 98 -11.92 0.79 -4.77
N VAL A 99 -12.54 1.74 -5.46
CA VAL A 99 -13.03 2.98 -4.85
C VAL A 99 -14.16 2.70 -3.84
N LYS A 100 -15.03 1.72 -4.11
CA LYS A 100 -16.06 1.29 -3.15
C LYS A 100 -15.44 0.65 -1.91
N GLU A 101 -14.42 -0.18 -2.09
CA GLU A 101 -13.66 -0.76 -0.97
C GLU A 101 -12.98 0.32 -0.13
N ILE A 102 -12.33 1.29 -0.79
CA ILE A 102 -11.72 2.46 -0.15
C ILE A 102 -12.77 3.26 0.62
N ALA A 103 -13.95 3.50 0.05
CA ALA A 103 -15.02 4.22 0.72
C ALA A 103 -15.46 3.50 2.02
N ALA A 104 -15.61 2.17 1.97
CA ALA A 104 -15.95 1.36 3.13
C ALA A 104 -14.82 1.37 4.18
N GLU A 105 -13.56 1.25 3.77
CA GLU A 105 -12.41 1.34 4.67
C GLU A 105 -12.30 2.73 5.32
N LEU A 106 -12.52 3.80 4.57
CA LEU A 106 -12.54 5.17 5.10
C LEU A 106 -13.66 5.34 6.12
N ALA A 107 -14.87 4.88 5.83
CA ALA A 107 -15.98 4.92 6.78
C ALA A 107 -15.62 4.21 8.08
N ARG A 108 -15.04 3.01 7.97
CA ARG A 108 -14.59 2.21 9.12
C ARG A 108 -13.51 2.90 9.96
N LEU A 109 -12.49 3.47 9.30
CA LEU A 109 -11.32 4.03 9.97
C LEU A 109 -11.58 5.42 10.56
N THR A 110 -12.44 6.21 9.91
CA THR A 110 -12.71 7.59 10.31
C THR A 110 -14.00 7.76 11.12
N GLY A 111 -14.89 6.77 11.07
CA GLY A 111 -16.25 6.85 11.62
C GLY A 111 -17.19 7.74 10.80
N GLY A 112 -16.74 8.27 9.66
CA GLY A 112 -17.58 9.07 8.77
C GLY A 112 -18.57 8.21 7.97
N ILE A 113 -19.63 8.85 7.52
CA ILE A 113 -20.72 8.26 6.73
C ILE A 113 -20.47 8.56 5.25
N VAL A 114 -20.47 7.53 4.40
CA VAL A 114 -20.41 7.70 2.95
C VAL A 114 -21.81 8.09 2.46
N ILE A 115 -21.91 9.25 1.83
CA ILE A 115 -23.19 9.76 1.29
C ILE A 115 -23.40 9.25 -0.13
N ASP A 116 -22.39 9.43 -0.99
CA ASP A 116 -22.43 9.03 -2.40
C ASP A 116 -21.02 8.92 -3.01
N ILE A 117 -20.90 8.24 -4.15
CA ILE A 117 -19.68 8.16 -4.97
C ILE A 117 -19.98 8.81 -6.32
N HIS A 118 -19.47 10.01 -6.51
CA HIS A 118 -19.65 10.82 -7.71
C HIS A 118 -18.55 10.51 -8.75
N GLU A 119 -18.94 10.42 -10.03
CA GLU A 119 -18.03 10.22 -11.19
C GLU A 119 -17.03 9.07 -10.99
N GLU A 120 -17.44 8.02 -10.28
CA GLU A 120 -16.66 6.80 -9.99
C GLU A 120 -15.37 6.99 -9.18
N ASN A 121 -14.92 8.22 -8.96
CA ASN A 121 -13.62 8.55 -8.37
C ASN A 121 -13.71 9.49 -7.17
N THR A 122 -14.84 10.17 -6.97
CA THR A 122 -15.02 11.17 -5.91
C THR A 122 -15.99 10.67 -4.86
N ILE A 123 -15.50 10.36 -3.67
CA ILE A 123 -16.33 9.90 -2.56
C ILE A 123 -16.77 11.12 -1.74
N ILE A 124 -18.06 11.26 -1.50
CA ILE A 124 -18.62 12.32 -0.65
C ILE A 124 -18.88 11.74 0.73
N MET A 125 -18.16 12.26 1.72
CA MET A 125 -18.23 11.79 3.10
C MET A 125 -18.79 12.87 4.02
N TYR A 126 -19.62 12.42 4.96
CA TYR A 126 -20.17 13.22 6.05
C TYR A 126 -19.55 12.76 7.37
N ARG A 127 -19.24 13.73 8.22
CA ARG A 127 -18.59 13.54 9.52
C ARG A 127 -19.46 12.77 10.55
N GLY A 128 -20.79 12.89 10.48
CA GLY A 128 -21.72 12.47 11.54
C GLY A 128 -22.16 13.63 12.44
N LYS A 129 -23.37 13.57 12.98
CA LYS A 129 -23.95 14.57 13.90
C LYS A 129 -23.21 14.58 15.24
N ASN A 130 -22.81 13.40 15.72
CA ASN A 130 -22.19 13.20 17.03
C ASN A 130 -20.67 13.21 17.02
N TYR A 131 -20.04 13.60 15.91
CA TYR A 131 -18.59 13.58 15.90
C TYR A 131 -18.03 14.54 16.94
N SER A 132 -17.14 13.99 17.75
CA SER A 132 -16.20 14.71 18.59
C SER A 132 -14.84 14.65 17.93
N GLN A 133 -14.09 15.76 17.93
CA GLN A 133 -12.73 15.73 17.42
C GLN A 133 -11.93 14.76 18.27
N PRO A 134 -11.39 13.65 17.70
CA PRO A 134 -10.57 12.75 18.49
C PRO A 134 -9.36 13.52 19.05
N PRO A 135 -8.90 13.20 20.26
CA PRO A 135 -7.68 13.77 20.81
C PRO A 135 -6.53 13.68 19.80
N THR A 136 -5.62 14.65 19.79
CA THR A 136 -4.53 14.72 18.80
C THR A 136 -3.67 13.45 18.75
N GLU A 137 -3.59 12.72 19.86
CA GLU A 137 -2.90 11.43 19.98
C GLU A 137 -3.60 10.27 19.25
N ILE A 138 -4.91 10.41 18.98
CA ILE A 138 -5.81 9.39 18.40
C ILE A 138 -6.32 9.80 17.01
N MET A 139 -6.07 11.05 16.57
CA MET A 139 -6.55 11.58 15.29
C MET A 139 -5.98 10.87 14.04
N SER A 140 -5.06 9.94 14.26
CA SER A 140 -4.71 8.91 13.31
C SER A 140 -4.71 7.57 14.04
N PRO A 141 -5.72 6.72 13.81
CA PRO A 141 -5.80 5.43 14.49
C PRO A 141 -4.51 4.63 14.26
N ARG A 142 -3.96 4.03 15.33
CA ARG A 142 -2.77 3.16 15.26
C ARG A 142 -2.98 1.95 14.35
N VAL A 143 -4.25 1.62 14.10
CA VAL A 143 -4.69 0.56 13.17
C VAL A 143 -4.36 0.91 11.72
N THR A 144 -4.10 2.18 11.39
CA THR A 144 -3.86 2.63 10.01
C THR A 144 -2.42 2.39 9.56
N LEU A 145 -2.22 2.21 8.25
CA LEU A 145 -0.89 2.02 7.68
C LEU A 145 -0.05 3.30 7.79
N SER A 146 1.25 3.12 8.06
CA SER A 146 2.23 4.19 7.93
C SER A 146 2.46 4.54 6.45
N ARG A 147 2.97 5.74 6.17
CA ARG A 147 3.18 6.24 4.79
C ARG A 147 4.06 5.31 3.94
N LYS A 148 5.08 4.69 4.54
CA LYS A 148 5.98 3.73 3.87
C LYS A 148 5.27 2.41 3.60
N LYS A 149 4.63 1.83 4.62
CA LYS A 149 3.88 0.57 4.50
C LYS A 149 2.74 0.67 3.46
N ALA A 150 2.07 1.81 3.39
CA ALA A 150 1.03 2.05 2.39
C ALA A 150 1.57 2.07 0.94
N LEU A 151 2.76 2.66 0.73
CA LEU A 151 3.42 2.60 -0.57
C LEU A 151 3.84 1.17 -0.92
N ASP A 152 4.38 0.42 0.04
CA ASP A 152 4.77 -0.97 -0.17
C ASP A 152 3.54 -1.85 -0.48
N LYS A 153 2.42 -1.68 0.24
CA LYS A 153 1.12 -2.31 -0.07
C LYS A 153 0.71 -2.04 -1.52
N SER A 154 0.79 -0.78 -1.97
CA SER A 154 0.50 -0.42 -3.36
C SER A 154 1.43 -1.12 -4.36
N LYS A 155 2.75 -1.19 -4.10
CA LYS A 155 3.70 -1.89 -4.97
C LYS A 155 3.40 -3.38 -5.06
N TYR A 156 3.07 -4.03 -3.95
CA TYR A 156 2.72 -5.45 -3.94
C TYR A 156 1.43 -5.71 -4.74
N ARG A 157 0.45 -4.81 -4.64
CA ARG A 157 -0.81 -4.86 -5.37
C ARG A 157 -0.61 -4.70 -6.88
N ASP A 158 0.19 -3.72 -7.30
CA ASP A 158 0.58 -3.51 -8.70
C ASP A 158 1.32 -4.75 -9.25
N GLY A 159 2.26 -5.29 -8.46
CA GLY A 159 2.97 -6.53 -8.80
C GLY A 159 2.04 -7.73 -8.94
N LEU A 160 1.06 -7.86 -8.05
CA LEU A 160 0.08 -8.95 -8.08
C LEU A 160 -0.81 -8.85 -9.31
N ARG A 161 -1.28 -7.65 -9.65
CA ARG A 161 -2.05 -7.38 -10.87
C ARG A 161 -1.26 -7.77 -12.13
N ALA A 162 0.03 -7.41 -12.19
CA ALA A 162 0.90 -7.77 -13.31
C ALA A 162 1.10 -9.29 -13.43
N VAL A 163 1.35 -9.98 -12.32
CA VAL A 163 1.53 -11.45 -12.31
C VAL A 163 0.24 -12.18 -12.70
N ARG A 164 -0.90 -11.76 -12.17
CA ARG A 164 -2.21 -12.32 -12.54
C ARG A 164 -2.59 -12.12 -13.99
N LYS A 165 -2.12 -11.05 -14.63
CA LYS A 165 -2.28 -10.85 -16.08
C LYS A 165 -1.32 -11.75 -16.90
N TYR A 166 -0.18 -12.11 -16.32
CA TYR A 166 0.87 -12.88 -17.01
C TYR A 166 0.64 -14.39 -16.97
N ILE A 167 0.13 -14.94 -15.85
CA ILE A 167 -0.11 -16.38 -15.70
C ILE A 167 -1.03 -16.94 -16.80
N PRO A 168 -2.21 -16.35 -17.09
CA PRO A 168 -3.10 -16.87 -18.14
C PRO A 168 -2.48 -16.82 -19.53
N LYS A 169 -1.61 -15.84 -19.81
CA LYS A 169 -0.89 -15.76 -21.08
C LYS A 169 0.07 -16.94 -21.23
N LEU A 170 0.81 -17.27 -20.19
CA LEU A 170 1.69 -18.44 -20.20
C LEU A 170 0.92 -19.75 -20.35
N GLU A 171 -0.27 -19.87 -19.75
CA GLU A 171 -1.13 -21.04 -19.88
C GLU A 171 -1.62 -21.21 -21.33
N GLN A 172 -2.06 -20.12 -21.97
CA GLN A 172 -2.47 -20.13 -23.38
C GLN A 172 -1.31 -20.48 -24.32
N ASP A 173 -0.12 -19.92 -24.09
CA ASP A 173 1.07 -20.23 -24.89
C ASP A 173 1.47 -21.71 -24.75
N LEU A 174 1.30 -22.28 -23.55
CA LEU A 174 1.54 -23.70 -23.28
C LEU A 174 0.56 -24.58 -24.06
N GLU A 175 -0.74 -24.28 -23.98
CA GLU A 175 -1.80 -25.00 -24.69
C GLU A 175 -1.55 -25.01 -26.21
N LEU A 176 -1.22 -23.85 -26.77
CA LEU A 176 -0.92 -23.70 -28.19
C LEU A 176 0.30 -24.55 -28.61
N LEU A 177 1.37 -24.57 -27.82
CA LEU A 177 2.53 -25.42 -28.12
C LEU A 177 2.19 -26.91 -28.07
N GLN A 178 1.37 -27.35 -27.11
CA GLN A 178 0.93 -28.73 -27.00
C GLN A 178 0.07 -29.15 -28.20
N GLU A 179 -0.82 -28.27 -28.66
CA GLU A 179 -1.61 -28.50 -29.88
C GLU A 179 -0.72 -28.61 -31.11
N GLN A 180 0.28 -27.73 -31.26
CA GLN A 180 1.24 -27.80 -32.36
C GLN A 180 2.05 -29.10 -32.33
N ALA A 181 2.50 -29.54 -31.15
CA ALA A 181 3.22 -30.79 -30.99
C ALA A 181 2.35 -32.01 -31.33
N LYS A 182 1.07 -32.00 -30.93
CA LYS A 182 0.09 -33.04 -31.25
C LYS A 182 -0.19 -33.12 -32.75
N ASN A 183 -0.45 -31.97 -33.39
CA ASN A 183 -0.67 -31.89 -34.84
C ASN A 183 0.56 -32.38 -35.64
N MET A 184 1.77 -32.02 -35.19
CA MET A 184 3.02 -32.51 -35.79
C MET A 184 3.22 -34.02 -35.64
N ALA A 185 2.72 -34.63 -34.56
CA ALA A 185 2.79 -36.08 -34.34
C ALA A 185 1.78 -36.83 -35.22
N GLU A 186 0.54 -36.34 -35.31
CA GLU A 186 -0.52 -36.92 -36.15
C GLU A 186 -0.15 -36.89 -37.64
N ASN A 187 0.39 -35.78 -38.13
CA ASN A 187 0.86 -35.65 -39.52
C ASN A 187 2.05 -36.57 -39.86
N LYS A 188 2.87 -36.97 -38.86
CA LYS A 188 3.99 -37.90 -39.08
C LYS A 188 3.57 -39.36 -39.12
N THR A 189 2.49 -39.72 -38.43
CA THR A 189 1.97 -41.10 -38.44
C THR A 189 1.26 -41.48 -39.73
N ASP A 190 0.74 -40.51 -40.50
CA ASP A 190 0.03 -40.76 -41.76
C ASP A 190 0.96 -40.92 -42.98
N ALA A 191 2.21 -40.45 -42.91
CA ALA A 191 3.20 -40.59 -43.99
C ALA A 191 3.87 -41.98 -44.08
N GLY A 192 3.51 -42.93 -43.21
CA GLY A 192 4.13 -44.26 -43.10
C GLY A 192 3.35 -45.42 -43.72
N LYS A 193 2.23 -45.16 -44.41
CA LYS A 193 1.33 -46.20 -44.95
C LYS A 193 1.08 -46.12 -46.46
N GLU A 194 2.01 -45.64 -47.28
CA GLU A 194 1.90 -45.80 -48.73
C GLU A 194 3.24 -46.18 -49.34
N ASN A 195 3.50 -47.49 -49.42
CA ASN A 195 4.36 -48.04 -50.46
C ASN A 195 4.04 -49.52 -50.68
N GLU A 196 3.18 -49.80 -51.66
CA GLU A 196 3.34 -50.86 -52.68
C GLU A 196 2.11 -50.85 -53.63
N GLY A 197 2.30 -50.50 -54.91
CA GLY A 197 1.44 -50.99 -56.01
C GLY A 197 0.80 -49.98 -56.98
N THR A 198 1.58 -49.56 -57.99
CA THR A 198 1.18 -49.45 -59.44
C THR A 198 0.40 -48.22 -59.96
N GLU A 199 1.15 -47.33 -60.65
CA GLU A 199 0.95 -46.71 -62.00
C GLU A 199 -0.41 -46.91 -62.72
N ILE A 200 -1.12 -45.95 -63.37
CA ILE A 200 -0.85 -44.65 -64.03
C ILE A 200 -2.21 -43.91 -64.19
N GLY A 201 -2.21 -42.57 -64.11
CA GLY A 201 -3.30 -41.71 -64.61
C GLY A 201 -3.15 -40.23 -64.26
N SER A 202 -2.77 -39.41 -65.25
CA SER A 202 -2.28 -38.03 -65.13
C SER A 202 -3.39 -36.96 -65.08
N ILE A 203 -3.15 -35.90 -64.28
CA ILE A 203 -3.69 -34.51 -64.30
C ILE A 203 -5.15 -34.31 -63.81
N ASP A 204 -5.31 -33.68 -62.63
CA ASP A 204 -5.59 -32.23 -62.59
C ASP A 204 -5.13 -31.58 -61.27
N SER A 205 -4.55 -30.40 -61.41
CA SER A 205 -4.01 -29.55 -60.36
C SER A 205 -5.14 -28.67 -59.82
N GLY A 206 -5.58 -28.88 -58.58
CA GLY A 206 -6.69 -28.11 -58.01
C GLY A 206 -6.83 -28.13 -56.49
N SER A 207 -6.06 -27.27 -55.82
CA SER A 207 -6.43 -26.57 -54.58
C SER A 207 -6.72 -27.39 -53.30
N CYS A 208 -5.67 -27.69 -52.53
CA CYS A 208 -5.74 -27.85 -51.08
C CYS A 208 -5.27 -26.55 -50.42
N SER A 209 -6.15 -25.82 -49.73
CA SER A 209 -5.88 -24.95 -48.55
C SER A 209 -6.97 -23.88 -48.33
N ASN A 210 -8.15 -24.26 -47.83
CA ASN A 210 -9.18 -23.28 -47.41
C ASN A 210 -9.65 -23.42 -45.95
N LEU A 211 -9.00 -24.26 -45.14
CA LEU A 211 -9.36 -24.43 -43.72
C LEU A 211 -8.36 -23.81 -42.74
N GLN A 212 -7.17 -23.40 -43.20
CA GLN A 212 -6.13 -22.81 -42.34
C GLN A 212 -6.11 -21.27 -42.34
N LEU A 213 -6.72 -20.61 -43.34
CA LEU A 213 -6.73 -19.15 -43.45
C LEU A 213 -7.71 -18.48 -42.47
N LYS A 214 -8.79 -19.16 -42.08
CA LYS A 214 -9.86 -18.56 -41.25
C LYS A 214 -9.47 -18.31 -39.79
N ASN A 215 -8.49 -19.05 -39.26
CA ASN A 215 -8.04 -18.88 -37.88
C ASN A 215 -7.00 -17.78 -37.74
N SER A 216 -6.19 -17.50 -38.77
CA SER A 216 -5.29 -16.35 -38.77
C SER A 216 -6.03 -15.03 -38.95
N ASP A 217 -7.12 -15.03 -39.72
CA ASP A 217 -7.91 -13.81 -39.98
C ASP A 217 -8.71 -13.37 -38.74
N LYS A 218 -9.22 -14.33 -37.95
CA LYS A 218 -9.84 -14.05 -36.63
C LYS A 218 -8.88 -13.45 -35.61
N LEU A 219 -7.59 -13.79 -35.69
CA LEU A 219 -6.57 -13.23 -34.80
C LEU A 219 -6.19 -11.80 -35.21
N LYS A 220 -6.20 -11.49 -36.52
CA LYS A 220 -6.00 -10.12 -37.02
C LYS A 220 -7.20 -9.21 -36.71
N GLU A 221 -8.42 -9.72 -36.84
CA GLU A 221 -9.66 -8.96 -36.57
C GLU A 221 -9.80 -8.54 -35.09
N ILE A 222 -9.25 -9.33 -34.15
CA ILE A 222 -9.21 -9.01 -32.71
C ILE A 222 -8.07 -8.03 -32.35
N LEU A 223 -6.97 -8.04 -33.12
CA LEU A 223 -5.85 -7.11 -32.95
C LEU A 223 -6.16 -5.72 -33.53
N ASP A 224 -6.87 -5.64 -34.66
CA ASP A 224 -7.22 -4.38 -35.32
C ASP A 224 -8.52 -3.74 -34.76
N GLY A 225 -9.35 -4.50 -34.05
CA GLY A 225 -10.64 -4.02 -33.50
C GLY A 225 -10.56 -3.22 -32.18
N ASN A 226 -9.37 -3.00 -31.63
CA ASN A 226 -9.19 -2.27 -30.37
C ASN A 226 -8.70 -0.82 -30.55
N GLU A 227 -8.66 -0.30 -31.78
CA GLU A 227 -8.50 1.13 -32.06
C GLU A 227 -9.86 1.77 -32.39
N GLN A 228 -10.60 2.11 -31.33
CA GLN A 228 -11.60 3.17 -31.36
C GLN A 228 -11.58 3.88 -30.01
N CYS A 229 -10.53 4.67 -29.80
CA CYS A 229 -10.61 5.87 -28.98
C CYS A 229 -10.78 7.04 -29.95
N SER A 230 -11.88 7.75 -29.80
CA SER A 230 -12.27 8.92 -30.56
C SER A 230 -11.21 10.03 -30.54
N GLU A 231 -11.10 10.69 -31.69
CA GLU A 231 -10.34 11.89 -31.98
C GLU A 231 -10.59 13.03 -30.96
N ASP A 232 -9.52 13.60 -30.40
CA ASP A 232 -9.36 15.06 -30.31
C ASP A 232 -7.87 15.43 -30.15
N ASP A 233 -7.50 16.55 -30.78
CA ASP A 233 -6.17 17.00 -31.20
C ASP A 233 -5.15 17.31 -30.07
N SER A 234 -3.88 16.92 -30.28
CA SER A 234 -2.77 17.89 -30.29
C SER A 234 -1.44 17.27 -30.77
N LEU A 235 -0.94 17.85 -31.86
CA LEU A 235 0.37 17.74 -32.51
C LEU A 235 1.57 17.90 -31.54
N MET A 236 2.68 17.20 -31.84
CA MET A 236 4.11 17.34 -31.43
C MET A 236 4.61 16.00 -30.83
N ASP A 237 5.77 15.39 -31.09
CA ASP A 237 6.92 15.57 -31.96
C ASP A 237 7.73 14.26 -31.76
N THR A 238 8.44 13.84 -32.79
CA THR A 238 9.16 12.58 -32.94
C THR A 238 10.29 12.36 -31.92
N GLY A 239 10.46 11.12 -31.45
CA GLY A 239 11.59 10.72 -30.60
C GLY A 239 11.65 9.22 -30.31
N LEU A 240 11.88 8.42 -31.35
CA LEU A 240 12.19 6.99 -31.23
C LEU A 240 13.60 6.83 -30.62
N ALA A 241 13.67 6.29 -29.41
CA ALA A 241 14.87 5.65 -28.88
C ALA A 241 14.46 4.31 -28.26
N SER A 242 14.72 3.25 -29.02
CA SER A 242 14.72 1.87 -28.57
C SER A 242 15.93 1.69 -27.65
N ASP A 243 15.71 1.48 -26.36
CA ASP A 243 16.76 1.17 -25.40
C ASP A 243 16.35 -0.06 -24.59
N SER A 244 16.84 -1.23 -25.01
CA SER A 244 16.49 -2.53 -24.45
C SER A 244 17.67 -3.27 -23.84
N GLU A 245 18.74 -2.59 -23.41
CA GLU A 245 19.96 -3.25 -22.95
C GLU A 245 20.42 -2.92 -21.52
N ASP A 246 19.64 -2.20 -20.71
CA ASP A 246 20.14 -1.70 -19.41
C ASP A 246 19.62 -2.44 -18.17
N LEU A 247 19.76 -3.78 -18.13
CA LEU A 247 19.41 -4.59 -16.94
C LEU A 247 20.45 -5.66 -16.54
N SER A 248 21.70 -5.60 -17.02
CA SER A 248 22.73 -6.58 -16.64
C SER A 248 23.53 -6.26 -15.37
N ASP A 249 23.51 -5.02 -14.85
CA ASP A 249 24.51 -4.58 -13.85
C ASP A 249 24.02 -4.52 -12.38
N ILE A 250 23.05 -5.35 -12.00
CA ILE A 250 22.57 -5.42 -10.60
C ILE A 250 23.20 -6.57 -9.78
N PHE A 251 24.03 -7.44 -10.36
CA PHE A 251 24.50 -8.66 -9.68
C PHE A 251 26.02 -8.84 -9.56
N GLU A 252 26.82 -7.80 -9.81
CA GLU A 252 28.26 -7.90 -9.57
C GLU A 252 28.72 -6.90 -8.52
N THR A 253 29.53 -7.40 -7.57
CA THR A 253 30.34 -6.69 -6.56
C THR A 253 29.80 -6.60 -5.14
N GLU A 254 29.90 -7.72 -4.40
CA GLU A 254 30.28 -7.67 -2.98
C GLU A 254 31.53 -8.53 -2.79
N SER A 255 32.70 -7.88 -2.81
CA SER A 255 33.95 -8.41 -2.26
C SER A 255 34.60 -7.32 -1.41
N ASP A 256 34.86 -7.67 -0.15
CA ASP A 256 35.34 -6.82 0.93
C ASP A 256 36.59 -5.99 0.59
N THR A 257 36.71 -4.79 1.15
CA THR A 257 37.92 -4.34 1.88
C THR A 257 37.70 -2.97 2.54
N GLU A 258 38.07 -2.90 3.82
CA GLU A 258 38.21 -1.68 4.61
C GLU A 258 39.27 -0.74 4.01
N THR A 259 39.08 0.59 4.11
CA THR A 259 40.11 1.57 4.54
C THR A 259 39.56 3.01 4.56
N LEU A 260 39.43 3.52 5.79
CA LEU A 260 39.78 4.86 6.29
C LEU A 260 39.52 6.15 5.47
N ASP A 261 38.74 7.03 6.12
CA ASP A 261 38.94 8.47 6.31
C ASP A 261 39.29 9.39 5.13
N GLN A 262 38.33 10.28 4.80
CA GLN A 262 38.63 11.71 4.83
C GLN A 262 37.39 12.56 5.15
N VAL A 263 37.51 13.26 6.27
CA VAL A 263 36.60 14.24 6.85
C VAL A 263 36.64 15.55 6.05
N GLN A 264 35.47 16.13 5.72
CA GLN A 264 35.33 17.59 5.71
C GLN A 264 33.89 18.08 6.01
N ARG A 265 33.71 18.38 7.31
CA ARG A 265 33.03 19.52 7.96
C ARG A 265 31.64 19.99 7.47
N PRO A 266 30.61 19.96 8.33
CA PRO A 266 29.40 20.74 8.16
C PRO A 266 29.60 22.21 8.59
N LEU A 267 29.03 23.13 7.80
CA LEU A 267 28.96 24.56 8.09
C LEU A 267 27.78 24.85 9.05
N TYR A 268 28.15 25.37 10.22
CA TYR A 268 27.38 25.77 11.41
C TYR A 268 25.98 26.39 11.24
N LEU A 269 25.09 26.11 12.21
CA LEU A 269 24.82 26.89 13.45
C LEU A 269 24.43 25.87 14.55
N ASP A 270 25.14 25.66 15.66
CA ASP A 270 25.36 26.51 16.86
C ASP A 270 24.15 27.32 17.33
N GLU A 271 23.34 26.69 18.19
CA GLU A 271 22.68 27.34 19.33
C GLU A 271 22.02 26.25 20.21
N PHE A 272 22.82 25.63 21.09
CA PHE A 272 22.29 25.12 22.34
C PHE A 272 23.09 25.76 23.47
N GLU A 273 22.39 26.57 24.22
CA GLU A 273 22.87 27.33 25.38
C GLU A 273 23.65 26.41 26.33
N LYS A 274 24.87 26.83 26.65
CA LYS A 274 25.68 26.26 27.73
C LYS A 274 24.95 26.42 29.05
N PHE A 275 24.58 25.31 29.69
CA PHE A 275 24.28 25.34 31.11
C PHE A 275 25.59 25.58 31.89
N PRO A 276 25.60 26.50 32.88
CA PRO A 276 26.78 26.74 33.69
C PRO A 276 27.06 25.50 34.56
N VAL A 277 28.26 24.94 34.41
CA VAL A 277 28.81 23.93 35.32
C VAL A 277 29.53 24.69 36.42
N GLU A 278 28.95 24.74 37.61
CA GLU A 278 29.68 25.09 38.84
C GLU A 278 30.54 23.89 39.22
N ILE A 279 31.84 23.99 38.90
CA ILE A 279 32.87 23.11 39.43
C ILE A 279 33.25 23.69 40.78
N ASP A 280 32.91 23.00 41.87
CA ASP A 280 33.66 23.03 43.14
C ASP A 280 33.11 21.96 44.09
N LYS A 281 33.62 20.73 43.92
CA LYS A 281 33.95 19.76 45.00
C LYS A 281 34.52 18.47 44.39
N GLU A 282 35.50 17.91 45.10
CA GLU A 282 36.29 16.73 44.77
C GLU A 282 35.44 15.50 44.37
N PRO A 283 36.01 14.51 43.63
CA PRO A 283 35.23 13.36 43.19
C PRO A 283 34.84 12.50 44.41
N GLU A 284 33.60 12.62 44.85
CA GLU A 284 32.99 11.59 45.70
C GLU A 284 32.94 10.30 44.89
N ASP A 285 33.47 9.22 45.47
CA ASP A 285 33.39 7.88 44.93
C ASP A 285 31.92 7.60 44.59
N PHE A 286 31.62 7.38 43.30
CA PHE A 286 30.24 7.21 42.79
C PHE A 286 29.45 6.15 43.57
N GLU A 287 30.16 5.15 44.10
CA GLU A 287 29.65 4.10 44.96
C GLU A 287 29.06 4.64 46.29
N ASP A 288 29.69 5.64 46.90
CA ASP A 288 29.24 6.25 48.14
C ASP A 288 28.05 7.19 47.91
N HIS A 289 28.02 7.90 46.77
CA HIS A 289 26.87 8.72 46.39
C HIS A 289 25.61 7.87 46.16
N LEU A 290 25.76 6.70 45.51
CA LEU A 290 24.66 5.75 45.33
C LEU A 290 24.21 5.13 46.66
N ARG A 291 25.14 4.88 47.59
CA ARG A 291 24.79 4.45 48.96
C ARG A 291 24.03 5.53 49.72
N GLN A 292 24.41 6.79 49.56
CA GLN A 292 23.77 7.93 50.21
C GLN A 292 22.31 8.11 49.72
N ILE A 293 22.09 8.06 48.41
CA ILE A 293 20.74 8.12 47.81
C ILE A 293 19.85 6.98 48.32
N SER A 294 20.42 5.78 48.49
CA SER A 294 19.69 4.61 49.01
C SER A 294 19.32 4.75 50.48
N ILE A 295 20.18 5.40 51.29
CA ILE A 295 19.93 5.70 52.70
C ILE A 295 18.86 6.78 52.85
N ASP A 296 18.89 7.82 52.01
CA ASP A 296 17.92 8.92 52.04
C ASP A 296 16.51 8.45 51.61
N SER A 297 16.42 7.57 50.61
CA SER A 297 15.16 6.90 50.23
C SER A 297 14.60 6.01 51.35
N LYS A 298 15.45 5.40 52.17
CA LYS A 298 15.00 4.62 53.34
C LYS A 298 14.53 5.51 54.48
N LYS A 299 15.18 6.66 54.71
CA LYS A 299 14.74 7.67 55.69
C LYS A 299 13.40 8.28 55.35
N GLU A 300 13.12 8.55 54.07
CA GLU A 300 11.80 9.05 53.64
C GLU A 300 10.69 8.01 53.88
N LYS A 301 10.98 6.71 53.70
CA LYS A 301 10.05 5.62 54.01
C LYS A 301 9.81 5.42 55.51
N GLU A 302 10.77 5.75 56.36
CA GLU A 302 10.61 5.69 57.82
C GLU A 302 9.88 6.92 58.38
N LEU A 303 9.97 8.08 57.72
CA LEU A 303 9.30 9.31 58.16
C LEU A 303 7.81 9.39 57.80
N GLU A 304 7.33 8.63 56.81
CA GLU A 304 5.90 8.56 56.44
C GLU A 304 5.09 7.57 57.29
N LYS A 305 5.70 6.93 58.31
CA LYS A 305 5.02 5.97 59.17
C LYS A 305 4.51 6.60 60.47
N ASN A 306 3.88 7.78 60.41
CA ASN A 306 3.06 8.32 61.50
C ASN A 306 2.10 9.39 60.96
N SER A 307 0.83 9.01 60.84
CA SER A 307 -0.41 9.81 61.03
C SER A 307 -1.48 9.44 60.01
N ASP A 308 -2.69 9.23 60.55
CA ASP A 308 -3.85 8.64 59.92
C ASP A 308 -4.29 9.39 58.64
N LEU A 309 -4.20 8.72 57.48
CA LEU A 309 -4.83 9.16 56.24
C LEU A 309 -5.46 7.98 55.51
N PRO A 310 -6.60 8.19 54.82
CA PRO A 310 -7.31 7.11 54.14
C PRO A 310 -6.45 6.51 53.02
N ASN A 311 -6.59 5.21 52.84
CA ASN A 311 -5.78 4.37 51.95
C ASN A 311 -6.05 4.77 50.48
N PHE A 312 -5.25 5.66 49.93
CA PHE A 312 -5.31 6.07 48.52
C PHE A 312 -4.44 5.14 47.67
N ASP A 313 -4.95 4.76 46.49
CA ASP A 313 -4.24 3.87 45.56
C ASP A 313 -2.97 4.56 44.99
N GLU A 314 -2.03 3.76 44.48
CA GLU A 314 -0.73 4.25 43.97
C GLU A 314 -0.89 5.37 42.92
N VAL A 315 -1.96 5.33 42.14
CA VAL A 315 -2.29 6.33 41.12
C VAL A 315 -2.66 7.68 41.76
N ASP A 316 -3.41 7.66 42.85
CA ASP A 316 -3.81 8.87 43.57
C ASP A 316 -2.62 9.54 44.24
N GLN A 317 -1.68 8.76 44.77
CA GLN A 317 -0.42 9.28 45.33
C GLN A 317 0.46 9.95 44.26
N ILE A 318 0.53 9.38 43.05
CA ILE A 318 1.26 9.97 41.92
C ILE A 318 0.64 11.32 41.53
N PHE A 319 -0.69 11.41 41.47
CA PHE A 319 -1.39 12.65 41.16
C PHE A 319 -1.18 13.75 42.21
N LEU A 320 -1.19 13.38 43.50
CA LEU A 320 -0.92 14.31 44.59
C LEU A 320 0.53 14.81 44.57
N ARG A 321 1.50 13.93 44.31
CA ARG A 321 2.92 14.32 44.13
C ARG A 321 3.09 15.27 42.95
N ALA A 322 2.48 14.98 41.80
CA ALA A 322 2.55 15.84 40.62
C ALA A 322 1.95 17.24 40.87
N ALA A 323 0.80 17.31 41.57
CA ALA A 323 0.16 18.57 41.93
C ALA A 323 1.02 19.42 42.90
N SER A 324 1.74 18.77 43.82
CA SER A 324 2.65 19.48 44.74
C SER A 324 3.87 20.08 44.03
N LEU A 325 4.42 19.39 43.03
CA LEU A 325 5.55 19.86 42.22
C LEU A 325 5.17 21.06 41.35
N LEU A 326 3.94 21.08 40.83
CA LEU A 326 3.41 22.23 40.09
C LEU A 326 3.20 23.47 40.97
N LYS A 327 2.89 23.30 42.26
CA LYS A 327 2.80 24.42 43.22
C LYS A 327 4.17 24.98 43.60
N LYS A 328 5.21 24.14 43.69
CA LYS A 328 6.59 24.59 43.95
C LYS A 328 7.19 25.39 42.78
N LYS A 329 6.79 25.11 41.54
CA LYS A 329 7.29 25.80 40.33
C LYS A 329 6.67 27.19 40.09
N ARG A 330 5.72 27.61 40.93
CA ARG A 330 5.01 28.91 40.83
C ARG A 330 5.39 29.92 41.92
N ARG A 331 6.48 29.70 42.66
CA ARG A 331 7.02 30.68 43.62
C ARG A 331 8.40 31.14 43.21
#